data_AF-A0A6N1ARU4-F1
#
_entry.id   AF-A0A6N1ARU4-F1
#
_cell.length_a   1.000
_cell.length_b   1.000
_cell.length_c   1.000
_cell.angle_alpha   90.00
_cell.angle_beta   90.00
_cell.angle_gamma   90.00
#
_symmetry.space_group_name_H-M   'P 1'
#
loop_
_entity.id
_entity.type
_entity.pdbx_description
1 polymer ?
#
loop_
_entity_poly.entity_id
_entity_poly.type
_entity_poly.pdbx_seq_one_letter_code
_entity_poly.pdbx_strand_id
1 'polypeptide(L)'
;MKNLIQANYEERLNSYAGLIHGNAPPGLVAKLAIYSSLIENCSKRSDKLWEIEPLLDPLIRSVEVDLHLATAKLLEDPRRSDRSIFAFLDFCMKNRSHITWKSGTPPESLVQQQLNDLEANRGTIAAIMARRDKFFAHLDKKYFANPKGIYTDYPLDQSAVIKLVNCVINIISEHQSSLGGAVNFHLGEFYEIGVDNMIRNLEAGRRVNFPNQLDNS
;
A
#
# COMPACT_ATOMS: atom_id res chain seq x y z
N MET A 1 3.40 23.94 25.80
CA MET A 1 2.34 23.35 24.96
C MET A 1 2.77 23.21 23.51
N LYS A 2 3.13 24.29 22.79
CA LYS A 2 3.59 24.24 21.39
C LYS A 2 4.70 23.20 21.13
N ASN A 3 5.82 23.24 21.87
CA ASN A 3 6.95 22.33 21.64
C ASN A 3 6.58 20.85 21.85
N LEU A 4 5.67 20.55 22.80
CA LEU A 4 5.19 19.19 23.03
C LEU A 4 4.36 18.67 21.86
N ILE A 5 3.49 19.53 21.32
CA ILE A 5 2.64 19.21 20.17
C ILE A 5 3.49 19.02 18.91
N GLN A 6 4.48 19.90 18.69
CA GLN A 6 5.44 19.76 17.59
C GLN A 6 6.22 18.44 17.70
N ALA A 7 6.77 18.11 18.87
CA ALA A 7 7.51 16.87 19.06
C ALA A 7 6.62 15.63 18.79
N ASN A 8 5.37 15.65 19.25
CA ASN A 8 4.40 14.58 18.99
C ASN A 8 4.04 14.46 17.49
N TYR A 9 3.88 15.60 16.80
CA TYR A 9 3.72 15.63 15.34
C TYR A 9 4.88 14.94 14.62
N GLU A 10 6.11 15.32 14.95
CA GLU A 10 7.32 14.78 14.33
C GLU A 10 7.50 13.29 14.63
N GLU A 11 7.26 12.86 15.87
CA GLU A 11 7.32 11.46 16.28
C GLU A 11 6.32 10.59 15.50
N ARG A 12 5.07 11.04 15.40
CA ARG A 12 4.03 10.37 14.60
C ARG A 12 4.43 10.31 13.13
N LEU A 13 4.86 11.43 12.57
CA LEU A 13 5.28 11.53 11.16
C LEU A 13 6.44 10.59 10.86
N ASN A 14 7.47 10.54 11.72
CA ASN A 14 8.61 9.65 11.57
C ASN A 14 8.19 8.17 11.66
N SER A 15 7.24 7.85 12.54
CA SER A 15 6.69 6.49 12.64
C SER A 15 5.97 6.08 11.36
N TYR A 16 5.12 6.95 10.79
CA TYR A 16 4.45 6.68 9.52
C TYR A 16 5.42 6.61 8.34
N ALA A 17 6.44 7.47 8.32
CA ALA A 17 7.49 7.43 7.32
C ALA A 17 8.24 6.10 7.34
N GLY A 18 8.52 5.55 8.53
CA GLY A 18 9.11 4.21 8.67
C GLY A 18 8.20 3.10 8.12
N LEU A 19 6.88 3.21 8.29
CA LEU A 19 5.92 2.24 7.73
C LEU A 19 5.75 2.35 6.21
N ILE A 20 6.03 3.52 5.64
CA ILE A 20 5.88 3.79 4.20
C ILE A 20 7.18 3.52 3.43
N HIS A 21 8.31 4.00 3.96
CA HIS A 21 9.61 3.99 3.29
C HIS A 21 10.62 3.01 3.91
N GLY A 22 10.24 2.28 4.97
CA GLY A 22 11.15 1.35 5.65
C GLY A 22 11.69 0.24 4.74
N ASN A 23 12.92 -0.20 5.00
CA ASN A 23 13.57 -1.26 4.23
C ASN A 23 13.45 -2.64 4.91
N ALA A 24 13.41 -2.66 6.25
CA ALA A 24 13.35 -3.90 7.04
C ALA A 24 12.49 -3.69 8.32
N PRO A 25 11.23 -4.15 8.34
CA PRO A 25 10.50 -4.76 7.21
C PRO A 25 10.24 -3.77 6.06
N PRO A 26 10.03 -4.25 4.81
CA PRO A 26 9.69 -3.38 3.69
C PRO A 26 8.42 -2.55 3.97
N GLY A 27 8.46 -1.27 3.64
CA GLY A 27 7.35 -0.33 3.76
C GLY A 27 6.37 -0.40 2.58
N LEU A 28 5.31 0.41 2.63
CA LEU A 28 4.29 0.46 1.58
C LEU A 28 4.83 0.75 0.19
N VAL A 29 5.85 1.61 0.04
CA VAL A 29 6.42 1.94 -1.27
C VAL A 29 6.95 0.70 -1.97
N ALA A 30 7.74 -0.12 -1.27
CA ALA A 30 8.30 -1.35 -1.81
C ALA A 30 7.19 -2.36 -2.15
N LYS A 31 6.23 -2.56 -1.25
CA LYS A 31 5.11 -3.49 -1.45
C LYS A 31 4.26 -3.11 -2.65
N LEU A 32 3.94 -1.81 -2.79
CA LEU A 32 3.16 -1.30 -3.90
C LEU A 32 3.90 -1.44 -5.23
N ALA A 33 5.19 -1.10 -5.26
CA ALA A 33 6.03 -1.22 -6.45
C ALA A 33 6.10 -2.67 -6.95
N ILE A 34 6.38 -3.62 -6.03
CA ILE A 34 6.41 -5.05 -6.35
C ILE A 34 5.05 -5.51 -6.87
N TYR A 35 3.97 -5.19 -6.16
CA TYR A 35 2.62 -5.60 -6.54
C TYR A 35 2.21 -5.05 -7.91
N SER A 36 2.39 -3.75 -8.13
CA SER A 36 1.98 -3.07 -9.36
C SER A 36 2.75 -3.59 -10.56
N SER A 37 4.07 -3.78 -10.43
CA SER A 37 4.89 -4.36 -11.50
C SER A 37 4.50 -5.82 -11.79
N LEU A 38 4.20 -6.64 -10.77
CA LEU A 38 3.71 -8.00 -10.99
C LEU A 38 2.38 -8.02 -11.76
N ILE A 39 1.41 -7.19 -11.36
CA ILE A 39 0.11 -7.08 -12.04
C ILE A 39 0.26 -6.57 -13.48
N GLU A 40 1.13 -5.59 -13.71
CA GLU A 40 1.41 -5.09 -15.06
C GLU A 40 2.04 -6.19 -15.94
N ASN A 41 2.95 -6.99 -15.39
CA ASN A 41 3.53 -8.11 -16.12
C ASN A 41 2.49 -9.21 -16.42
N CYS A 42 1.53 -9.45 -15.52
CA CYS A 42 0.37 -10.32 -15.78
C CYS A 42 -0.49 -9.79 -16.93
N SER A 43 -0.84 -8.51 -16.91
CA SER A 43 -1.72 -7.92 -17.93
C SER A 43 -1.07 -7.94 -19.32
N LYS A 44 0.24 -7.63 -19.42
CA LYS A 44 1.01 -7.68 -20.66
C LYS A 44 1.10 -9.10 -21.26
N ARG A 45 1.05 -10.14 -20.44
CA ARG A 45 1.27 -11.55 -20.86
C ARG A 45 -0.01 -12.40 -20.87
N SER A 46 -1.18 -11.81 -20.56
CA SER A 46 -2.51 -12.44 -20.68
C SER A 46 -2.61 -13.84 -20.07
N ASP A 47 -2.66 -13.93 -18.74
CA ASP A 47 -2.71 -15.17 -17.93
C ASP A 47 -1.55 -16.17 -18.12
N LYS A 48 -0.66 -16.02 -19.10
CA LYS A 48 0.45 -16.96 -19.37
C LYS A 48 1.59 -16.93 -18.34
N LEU A 49 1.45 -16.17 -17.26
CA LEU A 49 2.49 -16.08 -16.22
C LEU A 49 2.73 -17.44 -15.54
N TRP A 50 1.72 -18.30 -15.43
CA TRP A 50 1.86 -19.67 -14.91
C TRP A 50 2.64 -20.59 -15.86
N GLU A 51 2.69 -20.29 -17.16
CA GLU A 51 3.48 -21.05 -18.15
C GLU A 51 4.97 -20.74 -18.00
N ILE A 52 5.29 -19.50 -17.59
CA ILE A 52 6.65 -19.05 -17.25
C ILE A 52 7.10 -19.74 -15.96
N GLU A 53 6.35 -19.56 -14.87
CA GLU A 53 6.66 -20.14 -13.56
C GLU A 53 5.38 -20.26 -12.72
N PRO A 54 4.88 -21.49 -12.47
CA PRO A 54 3.67 -21.72 -11.67
C PRO A 54 3.71 -21.12 -10.26
N LEU A 55 4.89 -20.94 -9.67
CA LEU A 55 5.05 -20.32 -8.36
C LEU A 55 4.70 -18.82 -8.34
N LEU A 56 4.62 -18.15 -9.50
CA LEU A 56 4.36 -16.71 -9.52
C LEU A 56 2.93 -16.37 -9.06
N ASP A 57 1.91 -17.18 -9.38
CA ASP A 57 0.54 -16.92 -8.92
C ASP A 57 0.41 -16.88 -7.38
N PRO A 58 0.84 -17.91 -6.62
CA PRO A 58 0.78 -17.84 -5.17
C PRO A 58 1.68 -16.74 -4.57
N LEU A 59 2.80 -16.39 -5.21
CA LEU A 59 3.64 -15.26 -4.78
C LEU A 59 2.94 -13.92 -4.96
N ILE A 60 2.27 -13.69 -6.10
CA ILE A 60 1.48 -12.47 -6.36
C ILE A 60 0.37 -12.34 -5.32
N ARG A 61 -0.34 -13.43 -5.03
CA ARG A 61 -1.38 -13.45 -3.99
C ARG A 61 -0.83 -13.13 -2.60
N SER A 62 0.36 -13.63 -2.27
CA SER A 62 1.02 -13.33 -1.01
C SER A 62 1.37 -11.83 -0.90
N VAL A 63 1.92 -11.25 -1.97
CA VAL A 63 2.23 -9.81 -2.05
C VAL A 63 0.96 -8.96 -1.95
N GLU A 64 -0.11 -9.35 -2.66
CA GLU A 64 -1.43 -8.69 -2.59
C GLU A 64 -1.95 -8.64 -1.15
N VAL A 65 -1.93 -9.77 -0.44
CA VAL A 65 -2.36 -9.85 0.95
C VAL A 65 -1.49 -8.98 1.84
N ASP A 66 -0.16 -9.05 1.75
CA ASP A 66 0.73 -8.24 2.57
C ASP A 66 0.54 -6.72 2.33
N LEU A 67 0.32 -6.30 1.08
CA LEU A 67 -0.02 -4.92 0.74
C LEU A 67 -1.35 -4.50 1.40
N HIS A 68 -2.39 -5.31 1.29
CA HIS A 68 -3.68 -5.05 1.92
C HIS A 68 -3.56 -4.93 3.44
N LEU A 69 -2.79 -5.80 4.10
CA LEU A 69 -2.60 -5.77 5.55
C LEU A 69 -1.81 -4.56 6.01
N ALA A 70 -0.75 -4.19 5.29
CA ALA A 70 0.04 -3.00 5.59
C ALA A 70 -0.81 -1.73 5.44
N THR A 71 -1.60 -1.66 4.36
CA THR A 71 -2.53 -0.55 4.10
C THR A 71 -3.63 -0.48 5.16
N ALA A 72 -4.20 -1.63 5.53
CA ALA A 72 -5.25 -1.69 6.54
C ALA A 72 -4.80 -1.22 7.91
N LYS A 73 -3.55 -1.47 8.30
CA LYS A 73 -3.01 -1.00 9.58
C LYS A 73 -2.96 0.52 9.68
N LEU A 74 -2.67 1.20 8.57
CA LEU A 74 -2.58 2.66 8.51
C LEU A 74 -3.96 3.34 8.40
N LEU A 75 -4.97 2.62 7.90
CA LEU A 75 -6.30 3.14 7.62
C LEU A 75 -7.38 2.62 8.57
N GLU A 76 -6.99 2.10 9.73
CA GLU A 76 -7.91 1.62 10.76
C GLU A 76 -8.89 2.71 11.20
N ASP A 77 -10.07 2.32 11.68
CA ASP A 77 -11.05 3.25 12.21
C ASP A 77 -10.42 4.10 13.34
N PRO A 78 -10.48 5.45 13.29
CA PRO A 78 -9.90 6.30 14.32
C PRO A 78 -10.51 6.07 15.72
N ARG A 79 -11.71 5.47 15.80
CA ARG A 79 -12.33 5.04 17.07
C ARG A 79 -11.69 3.79 17.66
N ARG A 80 -11.02 2.98 16.82
CA ARG A 80 -10.32 1.75 17.21
C ARG A 80 -8.82 1.97 17.37
N SER A 81 -8.24 2.95 16.67
CA SER A 81 -6.82 3.27 16.75
C SER A 81 -6.55 4.76 16.59
N ASP A 82 -5.85 5.34 17.56
CA ASP A 82 -5.31 6.70 17.53
C ASP A 82 -4.04 6.83 16.66
N ARG A 83 -3.62 5.72 16.02
CA ARG A 83 -2.44 5.60 15.14
C ARG A 83 -2.82 5.42 13.67
N SER A 84 -4.08 5.67 13.30
CA SER A 84 -4.48 5.73 11.90
C SER A 84 -4.06 7.06 11.26
N ILE A 85 -3.98 7.07 9.93
CA ILE A 85 -3.75 8.31 9.17
C ILE A 85 -4.92 9.28 9.37
N PHE A 86 -6.15 8.79 9.51
CA PHE A 86 -7.29 9.64 9.88
C PHE A 86 -7.07 10.36 11.20
N ALA A 87 -6.62 9.64 12.24
CA ALA A 87 -6.29 10.23 13.54
C ALA A 87 -5.11 11.21 13.46
N PHE A 88 -4.12 10.93 12.60
CA PHE A 88 -3.00 11.83 12.36
C PHE A 88 -3.44 13.14 11.69
N LEU A 89 -4.27 13.08 10.65
CA LEU A 89 -4.78 14.26 9.97
C LEU A 89 -5.70 15.09 10.88
N ASP A 90 -6.56 14.45 11.67
CA ASP A 90 -7.37 15.11 12.69
C ASP A 90 -6.49 15.80 13.75
N PHE A 91 -5.43 15.13 14.21
CA PHE A 91 -4.43 15.74 15.08
C PHE A 91 -3.78 16.97 14.44
N CYS A 92 -3.39 16.88 13.16
CA CYS A 92 -2.80 18.00 12.42
C CYS A 92 -3.77 19.19 12.31
N MET A 93 -5.05 18.94 12.03
CA MET A 93 -6.08 19.99 11.97
C MET A 93 -6.27 20.68 13.32
N LYS A 94 -6.46 19.90 14.39
CA LYS A 94 -6.70 20.44 15.74
C LYS A 94 -5.53 21.25 16.28
N ASN A 95 -4.32 20.87 15.89
CA ASN A 95 -3.08 21.43 16.44
C ASN A 95 -2.31 22.30 15.45
N ARG A 96 -2.93 22.67 14.32
CA ARG A 96 -2.28 23.33 13.18
C ARG A 96 -1.42 24.52 13.58
N SER A 97 -1.93 25.42 14.41
CA SER A 97 -1.23 26.64 14.89
C SER A 97 0.03 26.37 15.73
N HIS A 98 0.18 25.14 16.23
CA HIS A 98 1.34 24.70 17.00
C HIS A 98 2.35 23.91 16.15
N ILE A 99 1.96 23.47 14.95
CA ILE A 99 2.82 22.78 13.99
C ILE A 99 3.56 23.80 13.13
N THR A 100 4.86 23.62 12.97
CA THR A 100 5.74 24.50 12.18
C THR A 100 6.37 23.70 11.04
N TRP A 101 6.00 24.05 9.81
CA TRP A 101 6.65 23.64 8.57
C TRP A 101 7.65 24.70 8.11
N LYS A 102 8.45 24.38 7.08
CA LYS A 102 9.38 25.34 6.45
C LYS A 102 8.67 26.57 5.90
N SER A 103 7.49 26.39 5.33
CA SER A 103 6.63 27.45 4.78
C SER A 103 5.75 28.13 5.83
N GLY A 104 5.90 27.77 7.12
CA GLY A 104 5.10 28.29 8.22
C GLY A 104 4.09 27.28 8.73
N THR A 105 2.88 27.72 9.03
CA THR A 105 1.83 26.84 9.56
C THR A 105 1.24 25.97 8.43
N PRO A 106 0.99 24.66 8.66
CA PRO A 106 0.37 23.79 7.65
C PRO A 106 -0.93 24.42 7.10
N PRO A 107 -1.16 24.46 5.78
CA PRO A 107 -2.39 24.99 5.22
C PRO A 107 -3.60 24.13 5.62
N GLU A 108 -4.67 24.76 6.09
CA GLU A 108 -5.91 24.06 6.45
C GLU A 108 -6.53 23.36 5.24
N SER A 109 -6.53 24.04 4.09
CA SER A 109 -7.05 23.50 2.83
C SER A 109 -6.34 22.22 2.40
N LEU A 110 -5.03 22.11 2.63
CA LEU A 110 -4.25 20.92 2.28
C LEU A 110 -4.66 19.72 3.14
N VAL A 111 -4.70 19.89 4.46
CA VAL A 111 -5.06 18.78 5.37
C VAL A 111 -6.52 18.35 5.16
N GLN A 112 -7.42 19.31 4.88
CA GLN A 112 -8.81 19.00 4.54
C GLN A 112 -8.93 18.25 3.20
N GLN A 113 -8.12 18.63 2.19
CA GLN A 113 -8.07 17.91 0.92
C GLN A 113 -7.61 16.46 1.13
N GLN A 114 -6.55 16.24 1.91
CA GLN A 114 -6.04 14.89 2.20
C GLN A 114 -7.09 14.00 2.89
N LEU A 115 -7.86 14.57 3.82
CA LEU A 115 -8.99 13.87 4.44
C LEU A 115 -10.06 13.50 3.40
N ASN A 116 -10.42 14.43 2.52
CA ASN A 116 -11.40 14.19 1.46
C ASN A 116 -10.90 13.12 0.46
N ASP A 117 -9.62 13.12 0.13
CA ASP A 117 -9.01 12.13 -0.76
C ASP A 117 -9.07 10.71 -0.17
N LEU A 118 -8.88 10.57 1.15
CA LEU A 118 -9.07 9.29 1.84
C LEU A 118 -10.55 8.87 1.87
N GLU A 119 -11.45 9.80 2.17
CA GLU A 119 -12.90 9.53 2.19
C GLU A 119 -13.46 9.17 0.81
N ALA A 120 -12.92 9.74 -0.27
CA ALA A 120 -13.27 9.35 -1.64
C ALA A 120 -12.95 7.86 -1.93
N ASN A 121 -12.07 7.24 -1.15
CA ASN A 121 -11.70 5.83 -1.26
C ASN A 121 -12.38 4.94 -0.20
N ARG A 122 -13.40 5.43 0.52
CA ARG A 122 -14.03 4.71 1.64
C ARG A 122 -14.48 3.28 1.30
N GLY A 123 -15.01 3.08 0.08
CA GLY A 123 -15.42 1.75 -0.39
C GLY A 123 -14.26 0.76 -0.46
N THR A 124 -13.14 1.16 -1.04
CA THR A 124 -11.91 0.36 -1.11
C THR A 124 -11.36 0.08 0.29
N ILE A 125 -11.34 1.08 1.17
CA ILE A 125 -10.91 0.92 2.57
C ILE A 125 -11.77 -0.13 3.27
N ALA A 126 -13.10 -0.01 3.17
CA ALA A 126 -14.03 -0.94 3.81
C ALA A 126 -13.85 -2.38 3.30
N ALA A 127 -13.66 -2.57 2.00
CA ALA A 127 -13.40 -3.88 1.42
C ALA A 127 -12.04 -4.47 1.87
N ILE A 128 -10.97 -3.66 1.94
CA ILE A 128 -9.67 -4.10 2.49
C ILE A 128 -9.82 -4.52 3.96
N MET A 129 -10.50 -3.72 4.79
CA MET A 129 -10.72 -4.06 6.22
C MET A 129 -11.52 -5.34 6.37
N ALA A 130 -12.61 -5.48 5.60
CA ALA A 130 -13.44 -6.67 5.64
C ALA A 130 -12.64 -7.90 5.20
N ARG A 131 -11.85 -7.81 4.13
CA ARG A 131 -10.94 -8.88 3.72
C ARG A 131 -9.96 -9.22 4.82
N ARG A 132 -9.27 -8.25 5.43
CA ARG A 132 -8.35 -8.50 6.56
C ARG A 132 -9.03 -9.27 7.69
N ASP A 133 -10.18 -8.76 8.16
CA ASP A 133 -10.88 -9.30 9.32
C ASP A 133 -11.41 -10.73 9.04
N LYS A 134 -11.80 -11.01 7.79
CA LYS A 134 -12.37 -12.30 7.37
C LYS A 134 -11.32 -13.30 6.86
N PHE A 135 -10.19 -12.84 6.33
CA PHE A 135 -9.12 -13.69 5.80
C PHE A 135 -8.39 -14.45 6.92
N PHE A 136 -8.16 -13.80 8.07
CA PHE A 136 -7.55 -14.44 9.25
C PHE A 136 -8.57 -15.08 10.20
N ALA A 137 -9.86 -14.75 10.07
CA ALA A 137 -10.91 -15.48 10.74
C ALA A 137 -11.15 -16.81 10.00
N HIS A 138 -10.16 -17.71 10.03
CA HIS A 138 -10.17 -19.06 9.41
C HIS A 138 -11.34 -19.96 9.85
N LEU A 139 -12.22 -19.46 10.72
CA LEU A 139 -13.41 -20.11 11.27
C LEU A 139 -14.70 -19.31 11.00
N ASP A 140 -14.67 -18.29 10.15
CA ASP A 140 -15.91 -17.63 9.74
C ASP A 140 -16.78 -18.66 9.00
N LYS A 141 -17.91 -19.01 9.62
CA LYS A 141 -18.83 -20.05 9.14
C LYS A 141 -19.26 -19.82 7.68
N LYS A 142 -19.32 -18.56 7.24
CA LYS A 142 -19.71 -18.21 5.86
C LYS A 142 -18.66 -18.63 4.83
N TYR A 143 -17.37 -18.53 5.17
CA TYR A 143 -16.27 -18.74 4.23
C TYR A 143 -15.52 -20.06 4.44
N PHE A 144 -15.78 -20.79 5.53
CA PHE A 144 -15.10 -22.05 5.84
C PHE A 144 -15.23 -23.09 4.71
N ALA A 145 -16.43 -23.29 4.18
CA ALA A 145 -16.68 -24.24 3.09
C ALA A 145 -16.36 -23.67 1.69
N ASN A 146 -16.29 -22.34 1.56
CA ASN A 146 -15.94 -21.67 0.31
C ASN A 146 -15.09 -20.42 0.57
N PRO A 147 -13.76 -20.58 0.74
CA PRO A 147 -12.86 -19.46 0.99
C PRO A 147 -12.87 -18.41 -0.11
N LYS A 148 -13.20 -18.80 -1.36
CA LYS A 148 -13.27 -17.86 -2.49
C LYS A 148 -14.45 -16.87 -2.38
N GLY A 149 -15.47 -17.17 -1.57
CA GLY A 149 -16.62 -16.28 -1.39
C GLY A 149 -16.26 -14.89 -0.88
N ILE A 150 -15.15 -14.76 -0.14
CA ILE A 150 -14.65 -13.47 0.36
C ILE A 150 -14.34 -12.46 -0.75
N TYR A 151 -13.87 -12.94 -1.90
CA TYR A 151 -13.52 -12.10 -3.04
C TYR A 151 -14.75 -11.59 -3.78
N THR A 152 -15.87 -12.33 -3.70
CA THR A 152 -17.17 -11.93 -4.26
C THR A 152 -17.90 -10.95 -3.34
N ASP A 153 -17.90 -11.21 -2.03
CA ASP A 153 -18.59 -10.36 -1.05
C ASP A 153 -17.88 -9.02 -0.81
N TYR A 154 -16.56 -9.01 -0.95
CA TYR A 154 -15.73 -7.82 -0.81
C TYR A 154 -14.85 -7.67 -2.06
N PRO A 155 -15.42 -7.28 -3.21
CA PRO A 155 -14.64 -7.09 -4.42
C PRO A 155 -13.65 -5.94 -4.22
N LEU A 156 -12.43 -6.14 -4.71
CA LEU A 156 -11.40 -5.11 -4.75
C LEU A 156 -10.92 -4.99 -6.18
N ASP A 157 -11.07 -3.79 -6.72
CA ASP A 157 -10.43 -3.41 -7.96
C ASP A 157 -8.97 -3.06 -7.70
N GLN A 158 -8.06 -3.62 -8.49
CA GLN A 158 -6.62 -3.46 -8.30
C GLN A 158 -6.20 -2.00 -8.50
N SER A 159 -6.81 -1.31 -9.47
CA SER A 159 -6.50 0.10 -9.75
C SER A 159 -6.94 1.01 -8.59
N ALA A 160 -8.09 0.71 -7.97
CA ALA A 160 -8.57 1.40 -6.78
C ALA A 160 -7.66 1.17 -5.56
N VAL A 161 -7.13 -0.05 -5.38
CA VAL A 161 -6.15 -0.35 -4.32
C VAL A 161 -4.86 0.45 -4.55
N ILE A 162 -4.31 0.41 -5.75
CA ILE A 162 -3.08 1.16 -6.11
C ILE A 162 -3.28 2.66 -5.86
N LYS A 163 -4.42 3.21 -6.29
CA LYS A 163 -4.78 4.62 -6.06
C LYS A 163 -4.84 4.96 -4.57
N LEU A 164 -5.47 4.12 -3.75
CA LEU A 164 -5.57 4.33 -2.31
C LEU A 164 -4.18 4.29 -1.65
N VAL A 165 -3.33 3.32 -1.98
CA VAL A 165 -1.99 3.22 -1.38
C VAL A 165 -1.14 4.41 -1.79
N ASN A 166 -1.19 4.86 -3.05
CA ASN A 166 -0.52 6.08 -3.49
C ASN A 166 -1.03 7.32 -2.74
N CYS A 167 -2.33 7.43 -2.48
CA CYS A 167 -2.89 8.50 -1.66
C CYS A 167 -2.26 8.52 -0.25
N VAL A 168 -2.16 7.36 0.41
CA VAL A 168 -1.51 7.22 1.72
C VAL A 168 -0.03 7.63 1.68
N ILE A 169 0.72 7.16 0.69
CA ILE A 169 2.14 7.49 0.50
C ILE A 169 2.29 9.02 0.35
N ASN A 170 1.53 9.61 -0.56
CA ASN A 170 1.62 11.04 -0.88
C ASN A 170 1.31 11.94 0.33
N ILE A 171 0.32 11.58 1.15
CA ILE A 171 0.00 12.32 2.38
C ILE A 171 1.24 12.42 3.28
N ILE A 172 1.86 11.29 3.58
CA ILE A 172 3.00 11.29 4.51
C ILE A 172 4.23 11.94 3.88
N SER A 173 4.49 11.68 2.59
CA SER A 173 5.60 12.32 1.87
C SER A 173 5.46 13.84 1.83
N GLU A 174 4.25 14.38 1.65
CA GLU A 174 3.99 15.83 1.68
C GLU A 174 4.26 16.45 3.06
N HIS A 175 3.86 15.76 4.13
CA HIS A 175 4.14 16.20 5.49
C HIS A 175 5.65 16.15 5.82
N GLN A 176 6.37 15.14 5.33
CA GLN A 176 7.83 15.03 5.50
C GLN A 176 8.59 16.11 4.73
N SER A 177 8.25 16.32 3.46
CA SER A 177 8.87 17.33 2.61
C SER A 177 8.69 18.73 3.21
N SER A 178 7.49 19.01 3.73
CA SER A 178 7.15 20.28 4.35
C SER A 178 7.84 20.53 5.70
N LEU A 179 8.12 19.49 6.48
CA LEU A 179 8.83 19.60 7.76
C LEU A 179 10.35 19.74 7.59
N GLY A 180 10.99 18.80 6.88
CA GLY A 180 12.44 18.65 6.85
C GLY A 180 13.08 18.81 5.48
N GLY A 181 12.29 18.75 4.40
CA GLY A 181 12.73 18.82 2.99
C GLY A 181 13.68 17.70 2.54
N ALA A 182 14.01 16.75 3.39
CA ALA A 182 14.55 15.47 2.96
C ALA A 182 13.38 14.64 2.43
N VAL A 183 13.28 14.55 1.11
CA VAL A 183 12.41 13.55 0.46
C VAL A 183 13.07 12.20 0.71
N ASN A 184 12.36 11.29 1.38
CA ASN A 184 12.81 9.91 1.47
C ASN A 184 12.90 9.36 0.03
N PHE A 185 14.09 8.92 -0.37
CA PHE A 185 14.34 8.44 -1.72
C PHE A 185 13.38 7.29 -2.04
N HIS A 186 12.56 7.44 -3.09
CA HIS A 186 11.61 6.42 -3.48
C HIS A 186 12.34 5.24 -4.13
N LEU A 187 12.63 4.21 -3.33
CA LEU A 187 13.23 2.97 -3.82
C LEU A 187 12.28 2.12 -4.69
N GLY A 188 11.05 2.58 -4.93
CA GLY A 188 10.03 1.86 -5.70
C GLY A 188 10.51 1.41 -7.08
N GLU A 189 11.17 2.31 -7.82
CA GLU A 189 11.72 2.03 -9.16
C GLU A 189 12.72 0.85 -9.15
N PHE A 190 13.53 0.72 -8.10
CA PHE A 190 14.45 -0.42 -7.99
C PHE A 190 13.72 -1.75 -7.81
N TYR A 191 12.60 -1.74 -7.08
CA TYR A 191 11.77 -2.93 -6.92
C TYR A 191 11.04 -3.29 -8.22
N GLU A 192 10.55 -2.30 -8.96
CA GLU A 192 9.93 -2.51 -10.29
C GLU A 192 10.93 -3.14 -11.27
N ILE A 193 12.12 -2.55 -11.39
CA ILE A 193 13.22 -3.10 -12.21
C ILE A 193 13.59 -4.50 -11.74
N GLY A 194 13.60 -4.75 -10.43
CA GLY A 194 13.89 -6.06 -9.85
C GLY A 194 12.86 -7.12 -10.28
N VAL A 195 11.57 -6.80 -10.22
CA VAL A 195 10.49 -7.68 -10.66
C VAL A 195 10.57 -7.94 -12.16
N ASP A 196 10.78 -6.90 -12.97
CA ASP A 196 10.92 -7.05 -14.43
C ASP A 196 12.09 -7.95 -14.79
N ASN A 197 13.24 -7.76 -14.14
CA ASN A 197 14.42 -8.60 -14.33
C ASN A 197 14.15 -10.05 -13.92
N MET A 198 13.48 -10.26 -12.77
CA MET A 198 13.11 -11.59 -12.30
C MET A 198 12.25 -12.32 -13.34
N ILE A 199 11.16 -11.70 -13.81
CA ILE A 199 10.25 -12.31 -14.78
C ILE A 199 10.96 -12.58 -16.10
N ARG A 200 11.76 -11.63 -16.62
CA ARG A 200 12.53 -11.82 -17.85
C ARG A 200 13.49 -13.00 -17.74
N ASN A 201 14.16 -13.16 -16.59
CA ASN A 201 15.09 -14.26 -16.37
C ASN A 201 14.37 -15.61 -16.27
N LEU A 202 13.21 -15.66 -15.61
CA LEU A 202 12.36 -16.85 -15.56
C LEU A 202 11.88 -17.25 -16.96
N GLU A 203 11.42 -16.28 -17.76
CA GLU A 203 10.97 -16.48 -19.13
C GLU A 203 12.10 -17.02 -20.03
N ALA A 204 13.28 -16.41 -19.95
CA ALA A 204 14.46 -16.88 -20.68
C ALA A 204 14.86 -18.31 -20.26
N GLY A 205 14.87 -18.60 -18.95
CA GLY A 205 15.15 -19.93 -18.43
C GLY A 205 14.13 -20.96 -18.88
N ARG A 206 12.84 -20.60 -18.94
CA ARG A 206 11.77 -21.48 -19.41
C ARG A 206 11.95 -21.84 -20.88
N ARG A 207 12.25 -20.86 -21.75
CA ARG A 207 12.50 -21.10 -23.19
C ARG A 207 13.67 -22.06 -23.42
N VAL A 208 14.75 -21.91 -22.66
CA VAL A 208 15.95 -22.74 -22.79
C VAL A 208 15.70 -24.18 -22.31
N ASN A 209 15.07 -24.33 -21.15
CA ASN A 209 14.91 -25.62 -20.50
C ASN A 209 13.71 -26.42 -21.04
N PHE A 210 12.69 -25.74 -21.56
CA PHE A 210 11.44 -26.32 -22.04
C PHE A 210 11.01 -25.69 -23.37
N PRO A 211 11.75 -25.97 -24.47
CA PRO A 211 11.48 -25.36 -25.77
C PRO A 211 10.05 -25.67 -26.27
N ASN A 212 9.45 -24.72 -26.99
CA ASN A 212 8.07 -24.77 -27.52
C ASN A 212 6.93 -24.67 -26.51
N GLN A 213 7.20 -24.59 -25.20
CA GLN A 213 6.14 -24.37 -24.20
C GLN A 213 5.59 -22.94 -24.21
N LEU A 214 6.41 -21.98 -24.62
CA LEU A 214 6.03 -20.57 -24.70
C LEU A 214 5.78 -20.10 -26.15
N ASP A 215 6.14 -20.92 -27.15
CA ASP A 215 6.14 -20.53 -28.58
C ASP A 215 4.87 -21.01 -29.33
N ASN A 216 4.07 -21.88 -28.73
CA ASN A 216 2.86 -22.47 -29.33
C ASN A 216 1.55 -21.78 -28.91
N SER A 217 1.59 -20.52 -28.49
CA SER A 217 0.42 -19.84 -27.91
C SER A 217 0.32 -18.36 -28.25
#